data_AF-A0A821K4Z7-F1
#
_entry.id   AF-A0A821K4Z7-F1
#
_cell.length_a   1.000
_cell.length_b   1.000
_cell.length_c   1.000
_cell.angle_alpha   90.00
_cell.angle_beta   90.00
_cell.angle_gamma   90.00
#
_symmetry.space_group_name_H-M   'P 1'
#
loop_
_entity.id
_entity.type
_entity.pdbx_description
1 polymer ?
#
loop_
_entity_poly.entity_id
_entity_poly.type
_entity_poly.pdbx_seq_one_letter_code
_entity_poly.pdbx_strand_id
1 'polypeptide(L)'
;MSTLEKLQPYITPSIIRSIIGKSLTNVFGIWSIDEPDENKELFGYSLYPSASFFNHSCKSNLIKIKKGSKIIFKLVKNIQKNEELCIHYGNSINSVLEIRQKDLKEWFFECLCERCLEEMNLKNAKK
;
A
#
# COMPACT_ATOMS: atom_id res chain seq x y z
N MET A 1 36.59 -4.43 -12.16
CA MET A 1 35.85 -3.54 -11.25
C MET A 1 34.88 -4.36 -10.42
N SER A 2 35.00 -4.24 -9.10
CA SER A 2 34.06 -4.79 -8.12
C SER A 2 32.67 -4.16 -8.28
N THR A 3 31.64 -4.84 -7.77
CA THR A 3 30.27 -4.27 -7.69
C THR A 3 30.25 -2.95 -6.95
N LEU A 4 31.08 -2.81 -5.90
CA LEU A 4 31.17 -1.58 -5.12
C LEU A 4 31.67 -0.41 -5.97
N GLU A 5 32.75 -0.58 -6.73
CA GLU A 5 33.31 0.46 -7.60
C GLU A 5 32.30 0.91 -8.66
N LYS A 6 31.47 0.00 -9.19
CA LYS A 6 30.42 0.32 -10.16
C LYS A 6 29.26 1.12 -9.54
N LEU A 7 28.95 0.88 -8.26
CA LEU A 7 27.80 1.48 -7.58
C LEU A 7 28.14 2.77 -6.82
N GLN A 8 29.40 2.95 -6.43
CA GLN A 8 29.87 4.10 -5.66
C GLN A 8 29.46 5.46 -6.26
N PRO A 9 29.49 5.68 -7.59
CA PRO A 9 29.04 6.95 -8.18
C PRO A 9 27.56 7.29 -7.93
N TYR A 10 26.73 6.28 -7.63
CA TYR A 10 25.30 6.46 -7.35
C TYR A 10 25.01 6.74 -5.87
N ILE A 11 26.00 6.60 -4.98
CA ILE A 11 25.83 6.88 -3.54
C ILE A 11 26.05 8.37 -3.30
N THR A 12 25.11 9.18 -3.77
CA THR A 12 25.12 10.63 -3.55
C THR A 12 24.07 11.04 -2.51
N PRO A 13 24.26 12.13 -1.76
CA PRO A 13 23.25 12.62 -0.83
C PRO A 13 21.88 12.85 -1.50
N SER A 14 21.86 13.25 -2.77
CA SER A 14 20.63 13.44 -3.54
C SER A 14 19.88 12.13 -3.79
N ILE A 15 20.59 11.11 -4.26
CA ILE A 15 20.01 9.79 -4.53
C ILE A 15 19.54 9.14 -3.22
N ILE A 16 20.34 9.20 -2.16
CA ILE A 16 19.97 8.65 -0.84
C ILE A 16 18.70 9.33 -0.31
N ARG A 17 18.60 10.67 -0.36
CA ARG A 17 17.38 11.38 0.02
C ARG A 17 16.17 10.97 -0.82
N SER A 18 16.36 10.79 -2.14
CA SER A 18 15.29 10.32 -3.03
C SER A 18 14.81 8.91 -2.68
N ILE A 19 15.74 8.00 -2.37
CA ILE A 19 15.42 6.63 -1.96
C ILE A 19 14.64 6.63 -0.64
N ILE A 20 15.08 7.39 0.37
CA ILE A 20 14.37 7.49 1.65
C ILE A 20 12.95 8.00 1.42
N GLY A 21 12.78 9.10 0.69
CA GLY A 21 11.47 9.69 0.42
C GLY A 21 10.53 8.74 -0.34
N LYS A 22 11.04 8.08 -1.38
CA LYS A 22 10.26 7.08 -2.14
C LYS A 22 9.93 5.86 -1.30
N SER A 23 10.85 5.39 -0.45
CA SER A 23 10.64 4.17 0.33
C SER A 23 9.48 4.32 1.29
N LEU A 24 9.29 5.51 1.90
CA LEU A 24 8.20 5.76 2.85
C LEU A 24 6.80 5.42 2.30
N THR A 25 6.57 5.58 1.00
CA THR A 25 5.25 5.39 0.37
C THR A 25 5.22 4.28 -0.67
N ASN A 26 6.26 3.45 -0.76
CA ASN A 26 6.36 2.40 -1.78
C ASN A 26 6.79 1.03 -1.24
N VAL A 27 7.09 0.91 0.05
CA VAL A 27 7.49 -0.36 0.68
C VAL A 27 6.32 -1.12 1.27
N PHE A 28 6.48 -2.43 1.38
CA PHE A 28 5.52 -3.35 1.98
C PHE A 28 6.06 -3.86 3.31
N GLY A 29 5.29 -3.66 4.38
CA GLY A 29 5.62 -4.18 5.70
C GLY A 29 5.65 -5.70 5.73
N ILE A 30 6.68 -6.25 6.38
CA ILE A 30 6.90 -7.67 6.63
C ILE A 30 6.44 -7.93 8.07
N TRP A 31 5.22 -8.42 8.21
CA TRP A 31 4.62 -8.70 9.52
C TRP A 31 4.73 -10.17 9.90
N SER A 32 4.64 -10.48 11.21
CA SER A 32 4.39 -11.82 11.71
C SER A 32 3.05 -12.36 11.15
N ILE A 33 3.01 -13.67 10.87
CA ILE A 33 1.89 -14.30 10.15
C ILE A 33 0.96 -15.05 11.11
N ASP A 34 1.52 -15.59 12.19
CA ASP A 34 0.83 -16.52 13.11
C ASP A 34 0.22 -15.82 14.33
N GLU A 35 0.29 -14.49 14.39
CA GLU A 35 -0.26 -13.69 15.49
C GLU A 35 -1.61 -13.06 15.11
N PRO A 36 -2.55 -12.93 16.07
CA PRO A 36 -3.74 -12.09 15.91
C PRO A 36 -3.35 -10.67 15.46
N ASP A 37 -4.24 -9.98 14.73
CA ASP A 37 -3.93 -8.65 14.16
C ASP A 37 -3.42 -7.64 15.19
N GLU A 38 -3.88 -7.72 16.44
CA GLU A 38 -3.46 -6.85 17.55
C GLU A 38 -2.01 -7.09 18.02
N ASN A 39 -1.47 -8.29 17.76
CA ASN A 39 -0.13 -8.72 18.20
C ASN A 39 0.86 -8.88 17.04
N LYS A 40 0.50 -8.43 15.83
CA LYS A 40 1.41 -8.53 14.68
C LYS A 40 2.64 -7.67 14.87
N GLU A 41 3.80 -8.30 14.82
CA GLU A 41 5.09 -7.62 14.92
C GLU A 41 5.62 -7.26 13.53
N LEU A 42 6.19 -6.06 13.39
CA LEU A 42 6.83 -5.61 12.17
C LEU A 42 8.30 -6.03 12.16
N PHE A 43 8.68 -6.97 11.31
CA PHE A 43 10.07 -7.39 11.14
C PHE A 43 10.87 -6.48 10.21
N GLY A 44 10.20 -5.67 9.39
CA GLY A 44 10.85 -4.72 8.49
C GLY A 44 10.04 -4.45 7.23
N TYR A 45 10.73 -3.98 6.20
CA TYR A 45 10.11 -3.54 4.95
C TYR A 45 10.72 -4.23 3.74
N SER A 46 9.90 -4.38 2.70
CA SER A 46 10.31 -4.95 1.42
C SER A 46 9.94 -4.00 0.28
N LEU A 47 10.87 -3.77 -0.64
CA LEU A 47 10.64 -2.92 -1.81
C LEU A 47 10.45 -3.80 -3.04
N TYR A 48 9.28 -3.67 -3.67
CA TYR A 48 8.96 -4.36 -4.93
C TYR A 48 8.52 -3.31 -5.95
N PRO A 49 9.45 -2.75 -6.77
CA PRO A 49 9.15 -1.62 -7.64
C PRO A 49 7.91 -1.81 -8.51
N SER A 50 7.72 -3.00 -9.09
CA SER A 50 6.54 -3.29 -9.92
C SER A 50 5.23 -3.32 -9.14
N ALA A 51 5.26 -3.74 -7.86
CA ALA A 51 4.06 -3.80 -7.03
C ALA A 51 3.71 -2.42 -6.43
N SER A 52 4.67 -1.52 -6.28
CA SER A 52 4.47 -0.17 -5.77
C SER A 52 3.62 0.71 -6.69
N PHE A 53 3.35 0.27 -7.92
CA PHE A 53 2.43 0.96 -8.85
C PHE A 53 0.95 0.70 -8.57
N PHE A 54 0.60 -0.31 -7.76
CA PHE A 54 -0.81 -0.56 -7.44
C PHE A 54 -1.33 0.54 -6.52
N ASN A 55 -2.32 1.31 -6.98
CA ASN A 55 -2.98 2.32 -6.17
C ASN A 55 -3.88 1.71 -5.08
N HIS A 56 -4.32 2.58 -4.17
CA HIS A 56 -5.24 2.23 -3.10
C HIS A 56 -6.70 2.22 -3.55
N SER A 57 -7.47 1.24 -3.08
CA SER A 57 -8.94 1.33 -3.01
C SER A 57 -9.48 0.62 -1.78
N CYS A 58 -10.44 1.24 -1.09
CA CYS A 58 -11.18 0.61 0.01
C CYS A 58 -12.15 -0.48 -0.47
N LYS A 59 -12.32 -0.62 -1.79
CA LYS A 59 -13.03 -1.72 -2.46
C LYS A 59 -12.10 -2.34 -3.53
N SER A 60 -10.87 -2.63 -3.10
CA SER A 60 -9.80 -3.19 -3.94
C SER A 60 -10.22 -4.46 -4.67
N ASN A 61 -9.70 -4.64 -5.88
CA ASN A 61 -9.91 -5.84 -6.69
C ASN A 61 -8.76 -6.85 -6.54
N LEU A 62 -7.68 -6.49 -5.84
CA LEU A 62 -6.58 -7.38 -5.49
C LEU A 62 -6.46 -7.58 -3.98
N ILE A 63 -6.16 -8.83 -3.58
CA ILE A 63 -5.65 -9.16 -2.26
C ILE A 63 -4.15 -9.47 -2.33
N LYS A 64 -3.43 -9.04 -1.30
CA LYS A 64 -2.00 -9.27 -1.10
C LYS A 64 -1.79 -10.48 -0.19
N ILE A 65 -1.11 -11.51 -0.67
CA ILE A 65 -0.82 -12.75 0.06
C ILE A 65 0.70 -12.91 0.17
N LYS A 66 1.20 -13.05 1.41
CA LYS A 66 2.62 -13.31 1.66
C LYS A 66 2.89 -14.82 1.63
N LYS A 67 3.89 -15.25 0.86
CA LYS A 67 4.34 -16.66 0.81
C LYS A 67 5.87 -16.70 0.88
N GLY A 68 6.39 -16.93 2.08
CA GLY A 68 7.84 -16.83 2.35
C GLY A 68 8.36 -15.43 2.05
N SER A 69 9.37 -15.33 1.19
CA SER A 69 9.96 -14.06 0.71
C SER A 69 9.22 -13.43 -0.48
N LYS A 70 8.09 -13.99 -0.91
CA LYS A 70 7.32 -13.50 -2.07
C LYS A 70 6.00 -12.86 -1.62
N ILE A 71 5.57 -11.87 -2.39
CA ILE A 71 4.22 -11.33 -2.34
C ILE A 71 3.47 -11.78 -3.60
N ILE A 72 2.27 -12.33 -3.41
CA ILE A 72 1.37 -12.76 -4.47
C ILE A 72 0.15 -11.84 -4.44
N PHE A 73 -0.20 -11.27 -5.59
CA PHE A 73 -1.43 -10.49 -5.77
C PHE A 73 -2.45 -11.34 -6.50
N LYS A 74 -3.66 -11.45 -5.93
CA LYS A 74 -4.74 -12.28 -6.49
C LYS A 74 -6.01 -11.45 -6.65
N LEU A 75 -6.69 -11.62 -7.78
CA LEU A 75 -8.03 -11.04 -7.99
C LEU A 75 -9.02 -11.62 -6.97
N VAL A 76 -9.82 -10.74 -6.36
CA VAL A 76 -10.92 -11.13 -5.46
C VAL A 76 -12.29 -10.97 -6.09
N LYS A 77 -12.36 -10.35 -7.27
CA LYS A 77 -13.57 -10.19 -8.08
C LYS A 77 -13.20 -10.21 -9.56
N ASN A 78 -14.18 -10.48 -10.41
CA ASN A 78 -14.03 -10.31 -11.85
C ASN A 78 -13.77 -8.83 -12.17
N ILE A 79 -12.93 -8.58 -13.17
CA ILE A 79 -12.58 -7.24 -13.63
C ILE A 79 -12.78 -7.12 -15.14
N GLN A 80 -12.99 -5.90 -15.60
CA GLN A 80 -13.07 -5.61 -17.03
C GLN A 80 -11.68 -5.33 -17.61
N LYS A 81 -11.56 -5.42 -18.95
CA LYS A 81 -10.35 -5.00 -19.64
C LYS A 81 -10.11 -3.51 -19.36
N ASN A 82 -8.87 -3.16 -19.02
CA ASN A 82 -8.44 -1.81 -18.65
C ASN A 82 -9.01 -1.28 -17.31
N GLU A 83 -9.67 -2.12 -16.51
CA GLU A 83 -9.99 -1.74 -15.12
C GLU A 83 -8.69 -1.63 -14.31
N GLU A 84 -8.56 -0.56 -13.53
CA GLU A 84 -7.40 -0.34 -12.70
C GLU A 84 -7.29 -1.40 -11.60
N LEU A 85 -6.09 -1.93 -11.40
CA LEU A 85 -5.80 -2.86 -10.33
C LEU A 85 -5.41 -2.09 -9.06
N CYS A 86 -6.17 -2.29 -7.99
CA CYS A 86 -5.96 -1.59 -6.72
C CYS A 86 -5.83 -2.59 -5.57
N ILE A 87 -4.97 -2.25 -4.60
CA ILE A 87 -4.77 -2.96 -3.34
C ILE A 87 -5.30 -2.12 -2.17
N HIS A 88 -5.33 -2.71 -0.97
CA HIS A 88 -5.55 -1.96 0.27
C HIS A 88 -4.21 -1.60 0.92
N TYR A 89 -4.07 -0.35 1.39
CA TYR A 89 -2.83 0.17 1.99
C TYR A 89 -2.85 0.08 3.52
N GLY A 90 -3.98 0.45 4.15
CA GLY A 90 -4.09 0.50 5.61
C GLY A 90 -4.44 -0.84 6.25
N ASN A 91 -4.78 -0.78 7.54
CA ASN A 91 -5.25 -1.93 8.33
C ASN A 91 -6.76 -1.87 8.64
N SER A 92 -7.38 -0.70 8.42
CA SER A 92 -8.75 -0.40 8.85
C SER A 92 -9.81 -0.63 7.77
N ILE A 93 -9.68 -1.66 6.94
CA ILE A 93 -10.60 -1.89 5.81
C ILE A 93 -12.07 -1.99 6.25
N ASN A 94 -12.33 -2.54 7.44
CA ASN A 94 -13.67 -2.72 7.98
C ASN A 94 -14.16 -1.53 8.83
N SER A 95 -13.34 -0.48 8.99
CA SER A 95 -13.68 0.69 9.79
C SER A 95 -14.54 1.70 9.03
N VAL A 96 -15.14 2.62 9.77
CA VAL A 96 -15.93 3.74 9.20
C VAL A 96 -15.07 4.67 8.34
N LEU A 97 -15.70 5.40 7.42
CA LEU A 97 -15.07 6.35 6.50
C LEU A 97 -14.01 7.24 7.16
N GLU A 98 -14.32 7.89 8.29
CA GLU A 98 -13.40 8.83 8.95
C GLU A 98 -12.10 8.17 9.37
N ILE A 99 -12.18 6.95 9.90
CA ILE A 99 -11.00 6.18 10.34
C ILE A 99 -10.18 5.80 9.12
N ARG A 100 -10.82 5.28 8.06
CA ARG A 100 -10.12 4.93 6.82
C ARG A 100 -9.41 6.13 6.18
N GLN A 101 -10.07 7.29 6.09
CA GLN A 101 -9.46 8.50 5.54
C GLN A 101 -8.32 9.03 6.42
N LYS A 102 -8.49 8.98 7.75
CA LYS A 102 -7.45 9.39 8.69
C LYS A 102 -6.20 8.53 8.55
N ASP A 103 -6.37 7.21 8.47
CA ASP A 103 -5.25 6.27 8.33
C ASP A 103 -4.51 6.50 7.00
N LEU A 104 -5.24 6.81 5.92
CA LEU A 104 -4.62 7.07 4.63
C LEU A 104 -3.86 8.40 4.53
N LYS A 105 -3.98 9.31 5.51
CA LYS A 105 -3.22 10.58 5.49
C LYS A 105 -1.71 10.39 5.48
N GLU A 106 -1.21 9.28 6.01
CA GLU A 106 0.23 8.94 5.97
C GLU A 106 0.75 8.75 4.53
N TRP A 107 -0.14 8.50 3.58
CA TRP A 107 0.15 8.33 2.15
C TRP A 107 -0.04 9.63 1.35
N PHE A 108 -0.36 10.74 2.02
CA PHE A 108 -0.49 12.07 1.41
C PHE A 108 -1.58 12.19 0.32
N PHE A 109 -2.66 11.42 0.44
CA PHE A 109 -3.83 11.54 -0.45
C PHE A 109 -5.15 11.37 0.31
N GLU A 110 -6.26 11.77 -0.32
CA GLU A 110 -7.63 11.47 0.13
C GLU A 110 -8.25 10.41 -0.78
N CYS A 111 -8.83 9.35 -0.20
CA CYS A 111 -9.37 8.26 -0.98
C CYS A 111 -10.75 8.59 -1.53
N LEU A 112 -10.87 8.65 -2.86
CA LEU A 112 -12.12 8.89 -3.58
C LEU A 112 -12.61 7.65 -4.33
N CYS A 113 -12.31 6.44 -3.82
CA CYS A 113 -12.82 5.21 -4.40
C CYS A 113 -14.35 5.12 -4.29
N GLU A 114 -14.97 4.24 -5.07
CA GLU A 114 -16.42 3.99 -5.11
C GLU A 114 -17.06 3.95 -3.71
N ARG A 115 -16.52 3.10 -2.81
CA ARG A 115 -17.01 2.97 -1.43
C ARG A 115 -16.91 4.27 -0.63
N CYS A 116 -15.83 5.03 -0.79
CA CYS A 116 -15.68 6.29 -0.07
C CYS A 116 -16.69 7.34 -0.55
N LEU A 117 -16.88 7.46 -1.87
CA LEU A 117 -17.85 8.39 -2.45
C LEU A 117 -19.29 8.06 -2.05
N GLU A 118 -19.66 6.78 -2.06
CA GLU A 118 -20.97 6.31 -1.59
C GLU A 118 -21.21 6.69 -0.12
N GLU A 119 -20.26 6.40 0.77
CA GLU A 119 -20.38 6.70 2.20
C GLU A 119 -20.38 8.21 2.49
N MET A 120 -19.63 9.02 1.73
CA MET A 120 -19.65 10.49 1.82
C MET A 120 -21.01 11.06 1.43
N ASN A 121 -21.58 10.60 0.31
CA ASN A 121 -22.89 11.04 -0.17
C ASN A 121 -24.00 10.71 0.83
N LEU A 122 -23.99 9.50 1.40
CA LEU A 122 -24.94 9.09 2.44
C LEU A 122 -24.85 9.96 3.70
N LYS A 123 -23.67 10.45 4.06
CA LYS A 123 -23.52 11.38 5.19
C LYS A 123 -24.04 12.77 4.88
N ASN A 124 -23.78 13.28 3.68
CA ASN A 124 -24.28 14.58 3.25
C ASN A 124 -25.81 14.61 3.15
N ALA A 125 -26.44 13.51 2.71
CA ALA A 125 -27.89 13.38 2.65
C ALA A 125 -28.57 13.25 4.03
N LYS A 126 -27.81 13.00 5.11
CA LYS A 126 -28.30 12.89 6.49
C LYS A 126 -28.05 14.14 7.34
N LYS A 127 -27.37 15.15 6.79
CA LYS A 127 -27.23 16.48 7.37
C LYS A 127 -28.37 17.38 6.93
#